data_AF-A0A355IM85-F1
#
_entry.id   AF-A0A355IM85-F1
#
_cell.length_a   1.000
_cell.length_b   1.000
_cell.length_c   1.000
_cell.angle_alpha   90.00
_cell.angle_beta   90.00
_cell.angle_gamma   90.00
#
_symmetry.space_group_name_H-M   'P 1'
#
loop_
_entity.id
_entity.type
_entity.pdbx_description
1 polymer ?
#
loop_
_entity_poly.entity_id
_entity_poly.type
_entity_poly.pdbx_seq_one_letter_code
_entity_poly.pdbx_strand_id
1 'polypeptide(L)'
;LLEAIVYADRAANDAKIQVDGLGFEERIPLWNDEGTRLPEEMVLITQSQKEVGQIMSTYVGIVRSNLRLKRALDRLDILFRETERLFIRSVVSKEICELRKIVNTGYLVIKQAQERKESRGLHYTIDYPDKNELA
;
A
#
# COMPACT_ATOMS: atom_id res chain seq x y z
N LEU A 1 -21.02 2.92 3.41
CA LEU A 1 -21.77 3.68 2.37
C LEU A 1 -22.20 5.06 2.85
N LEU A 2 -22.89 5.19 4.00
CA LEU A 2 -23.21 6.50 4.61
C LEU A 2 -21.97 7.37 4.86
N GLU A 3 -20.93 6.79 5.44
CA GLU A 3 -19.65 7.45 5.69
C GLU A 3 -19.06 8.12 4.44
N ALA A 4 -19.08 7.41 3.29
CA ALA A 4 -18.53 7.91 2.04
C ALA A 4 -19.27 9.16 1.53
N ILE A 5 -20.61 9.18 1.63
CA ILE A 5 -21.42 10.34 1.22
C ILE A 5 -21.11 11.55 2.11
N VAL A 6 -21.04 11.33 3.43
CA VAL A 6 -20.77 12.40 4.39
C VAL A 6 -19.36 12.98 4.21
N TYR A 7 -18.33 12.13 4.04
CA TYR A 7 -16.97 12.62 3.81
C TYR A 7 -16.80 13.29 2.45
N ALA A 8 -17.44 12.79 1.38
CA ALA A 8 -17.38 13.42 0.07
C ALA A 8 -17.97 14.84 0.10
N ASP A 9 -19.15 15.01 0.73
CA ASP A 9 -19.77 16.33 0.89
C ASP A 9 -18.90 17.29 1.72
N ARG A 10 -18.39 16.82 2.86
CA ARG A 10 -17.52 17.64 3.73
C ARG A 10 -16.22 18.03 3.04
N ALA A 11 -15.55 17.08 2.37
CA ALA A 11 -14.31 17.34 1.66
C ALA A 11 -14.52 18.30 0.47
N ALA A 12 -15.63 18.19 -0.25
CA ALA A 12 -15.97 19.09 -1.34
C ALA A 12 -16.24 20.52 -0.85
N ASN A 13 -16.98 20.67 0.25
CA ASN A 13 -17.26 21.97 0.86
C ASN A 13 -15.98 22.64 1.39
N ASP A 14 -15.09 21.89 2.02
CA ASP A 14 -13.78 22.40 2.46
C ASP A 14 -12.88 22.78 1.27
N ALA A 15 -12.78 21.91 0.26
CA ALA A 15 -12.00 22.18 -0.95
C ALA A 15 -12.47 23.44 -1.69
N LYS A 16 -13.79 23.68 -1.73
CA LYS A 16 -14.36 24.89 -2.36
C LYS A 16 -13.93 26.18 -1.66
N ILE A 17 -13.75 26.17 -0.34
CA ILE A 17 -13.27 27.34 0.42
C ILE A 17 -11.80 27.61 0.11
N GLN A 18 -11.01 26.55 -0.11
CA GLN A 18 -9.56 26.66 -0.30
C GLN A 18 -9.15 26.90 -1.76
N VAL A 19 -9.92 26.39 -2.73
CA VAL A 19 -9.51 26.36 -4.15
C VAL A 19 -9.27 27.76 -4.74
N ASP A 20 -10.08 28.75 -4.37
CA ASP A 20 -9.93 30.13 -4.86
C ASP A 20 -8.63 30.80 -4.36
N GLY A 21 -8.04 30.29 -3.27
CA GLY A 21 -6.75 30.74 -2.74
C GLY A 21 -5.54 30.03 -3.33
N LEU A 22 -5.73 29.02 -4.21
CA LEU A 22 -4.66 28.26 -4.81
C LEU A 22 -4.34 28.79 -6.22
N GLY A 23 -3.06 29.07 -6.46
CA GLY A 23 -2.54 29.34 -7.80
C GLY A 23 -2.24 28.05 -8.56
N PHE A 24 -2.15 28.14 -9.89
CA PHE A 24 -1.65 27.04 -10.71
C PHE A 24 -0.12 26.91 -10.53
N GLU A 25 0.37 25.71 -10.23
CA GLU A 25 1.80 25.44 -10.12
C GLU A 25 2.38 25.09 -11.49
N GLU A 26 3.13 26.02 -12.07
CA GLU A 26 3.73 25.86 -13.40
C GLU A 26 5.10 25.14 -13.36
N ARG A 27 5.70 24.97 -12.19
CA ARG A 27 7.05 24.36 -12.05
C ARG A 27 7.02 22.83 -11.96
N ILE A 28 5.99 22.21 -12.52
CA ILE A 28 5.89 20.75 -12.57
C ILE A 28 6.73 20.26 -13.75
N PRO A 29 7.77 19.43 -13.53
CA PRO A 29 8.55 18.90 -14.62
C PRO A 29 7.68 18.02 -15.52
N LEU A 30 7.94 18.06 -16.83
CA LEU A 30 7.35 17.10 -17.75
C LEU A 30 7.76 15.68 -17.36
N TRP A 31 6.83 14.74 -17.54
CA TRP A 31 7.14 13.33 -17.37
C TRP A 31 8.27 12.94 -18.34
N ASN A 32 9.31 12.29 -17.81
CA ASN A 32 10.42 11.77 -18.60
C ASN A 32 10.44 10.24 -18.49
N ASP A 33 10.17 9.56 -19.61
CA ASP A 33 10.22 8.10 -19.75
C ASP A 33 11.51 7.60 -20.43
N GLU A 34 12.51 8.46 -20.61
CA GLU A 34 13.80 8.08 -21.19
C GLU A 34 14.43 6.91 -20.43
N GLY A 35 14.84 5.88 -21.17
CA GLY A 35 15.44 4.67 -20.60
C GLY A 35 14.45 3.55 -20.31
N THR A 36 13.14 3.80 -20.39
CA THR A 36 12.13 2.74 -20.42
C THR A 36 12.11 2.09 -21.79
N ARG A 37 12.14 0.74 -21.84
CA ARG A 37 12.37 0.02 -23.11
C ARG A 37 11.54 -1.24 -23.28
N LEU A 38 11.00 -1.79 -22.18
CA LEU A 38 10.38 -3.11 -22.18
C LEU A 38 8.86 -2.97 -22.13
N PRO A 39 8.12 -3.51 -23.13
CA PRO A 39 6.74 -3.91 -22.94
C PRO A 39 6.68 -4.90 -21.77
N GLU A 40 5.75 -4.68 -20.85
CA GLU A 40 5.69 -5.44 -19.61
C GLU A 40 5.23 -6.87 -19.84
N GLU A 41 5.92 -7.83 -19.21
CA GLU A 41 5.41 -9.19 -19.12
C GLU A 41 4.25 -9.23 -18.12
N MET A 42 3.03 -9.09 -18.62
CA MET A 42 1.80 -9.14 -17.84
C MET A 42 1.69 -10.36 -16.91
N VAL A 43 2.35 -11.47 -17.27
CA VAL A 43 2.45 -12.67 -16.45
C VAL A 43 3.19 -12.41 -15.14
N LEU A 44 4.31 -11.67 -15.17
CA LEU A 44 5.08 -11.31 -13.97
C LEU A 44 4.26 -10.44 -13.03
N ILE A 45 3.59 -9.42 -13.56
CA ILE A 45 2.75 -8.51 -12.77
C ILE A 45 1.62 -9.29 -12.08
N THR A 46 0.88 -10.09 -12.85
CA THR A 46 -0.24 -10.87 -12.34
C THR A 46 0.21 -11.88 -11.29
N GLN A 47 1.38 -12.49 -11.48
CA GLN A 47 1.96 -13.43 -10.54
C GLN A 47 2.38 -12.73 -9.23
N SER A 48 3.10 -11.61 -9.30
CA SER A 48 3.47 -10.82 -8.12
C SER A 48 2.24 -10.34 -7.34
N GLN A 49 1.17 -9.90 -8.02
CA GLN A 49 -0.09 -9.53 -7.35
C GLN A 49 -0.69 -10.70 -6.55
N LYS A 50 -0.71 -11.91 -7.12
CA LYS A 50 -1.16 -13.12 -6.42
C LYS A 50 -0.29 -13.44 -5.21
N GLU A 51 1.03 -13.31 -5.35
CA GLU A 51 1.96 -13.56 -4.26
C GLU A 51 1.79 -12.59 -3.09
N VAL A 52 1.62 -11.29 -3.37
CA VAL A 52 1.27 -10.31 -2.31
C VAL A 52 -0.04 -10.70 -1.64
N GLY A 53 -1.08 -11.04 -2.41
CA GLY A 53 -2.37 -11.47 -1.87
C GLY A 53 -2.26 -12.70 -0.95
N GLN A 54 -1.43 -13.68 -1.32
CA GLN A 54 -1.15 -14.87 -0.50
C GLN A 54 -0.38 -14.54 0.77
N ILE A 55 0.63 -13.66 0.70
CA ILE A 55 1.38 -13.17 1.87
C ILE A 55 0.43 -12.52 2.87
N MET A 56 -0.39 -11.56 2.40
CA MET A 56 -1.32 -10.83 3.25
C MET A 56 -2.35 -11.75 3.90
N SER A 57 -2.95 -12.66 3.13
CA SER A 57 -3.97 -13.58 3.64
C SER A 57 -3.40 -14.61 4.64
N THR A 58 -2.19 -15.11 4.39
CA THR A 58 -1.59 -16.18 5.20
C THR A 58 -0.98 -15.66 6.50
N TYR A 59 -0.29 -14.52 6.44
CA TYR A 59 0.52 -14.03 7.57
C TYR A 59 -0.08 -12.80 8.27
N VAL A 60 -0.91 -12.03 7.58
CA VAL A 60 -1.47 -10.75 8.04
C VAL A 60 -3.01 -10.80 8.16
N GLY A 61 -3.55 -12.02 8.21
CA GLY A 61 -4.97 -12.31 8.39
C GLY A 61 -5.48 -11.99 9.80
N ILE A 62 -6.59 -12.62 10.20
CA ILE A 62 -7.29 -12.34 11.46
C ILE A 62 -6.35 -12.53 12.67
N VAL A 63 -5.64 -13.67 12.71
CA VAL A 63 -4.74 -14.03 13.81
C VAL A 63 -3.29 -13.80 13.41
N ARG A 64 -2.66 -12.81 14.04
CA ARG A 64 -1.28 -12.40 13.77
C ARG A 64 -0.31 -12.90 14.84
N SER A 65 0.96 -12.94 14.48
CA SER A 65 2.06 -13.11 15.43
C SER A 65 3.31 -12.39 14.95
N ASN A 66 4.22 -12.06 15.85
CA ASN A 66 5.51 -11.43 15.54
C ASN A 66 6.26 -12.25 14.47
N LEU A 67 6.27 -13.59 14.61
CA LEU A 67 6.91 -14.49 13.65
C LEU A 67 6.25 -14.41 12.26
N ARG A 68 4.91 -14.46 12.19
CA ARG A 68 4.19 -14.40 10.91
C ARG A 68 4.40 -13.05 10.24
N LEU A 69 4.30 -11.95 10.99
CA LEU A 69 4.50 -10.60 10.47
C LEU A 69 5.94 -10.38 9.98
N LYS A 70 6.94 -10.91 10.68
CA LYS A 70 8.33 -10.89 10.21
C LYS A 70 8.49 -11.64 8.90
N ARG A 71 7.95 -12.87 8.80
CA ARG A 71 7.97 -13.66 7.54
C ARG A 71 7.23 -12.95 6.40
N ALA A 72 6.14 -12.27 6.69
CA ALA A 72 5.39 -11.49 5.70
C ALA A 72 6.27 -10.35 5.14
N LEU A 73 6.91 -9.60 6.03
CA LEU A 73 7.76 -8.47 5.66
C LEU A 73 8.96 -8.93 4.81
N ASP A 74 9.64 -10.01 5.21
CA ASP A 74 10.81 -10.52 4.49
C ASP A 74 10.46 -10.96 3.06
N ARG A 75 9.29 -11.55 2.87
CA ARG A 75 8.81 -11.95 1.53
C ARG A 75 8.34 -10.76 0.71
N LEU A 76 7.65 -9.81 1.34
CA LEU A 76 7.19 -8.61 0.67
C LEU A 76 8.37 -7.73 0.21
N ASP A 77 9.49 -7.70 0.96
CA ASP A 77 10.71 -6.98 0.56
C ASP A 77 11.29 -7.50 -0.77
N ILE A 78 11.23 -8.81 -1.00
CA ILE A 78 11.65 -9.42 -2.27
C ILE A 78 10.78 -8.90 -3.41
N LEU A 79 9.45 -8.97 -3.25
CA LEU A 79 8.48 -8.49 -4.24
C LEU A 79 8.59 -6.98 -4.47
N PHE A 80 8.89 -6.21 -3.43
CA PHE A 80 9.15 -4.77 -3.54
C PHE A 80 10.36 -4.50 -4.44
N ARG A 81 11.50 -5.13 -4.17
CA ARG A 81 12.71 -4.95 -4.98
C ARG A 81 12.53 -5.42 -6.42
N GLU A 82 11.76 -6.48 -6.65
CA GLU A 82 11.42 -6.93 -8.00
C GLU A 82 10.50 -5.94 -8.72
N THR A 83 9.47 -5.46 -8.03
CA THR A 83 8.51 -4.48 -8.56
C THR A 83 9.20 -3.16 -8.90
N GLU A 84 10.08 -2.63 -8.03
CA GLU A 84 10.82 -1.40 -8.32
C GLU A 84 11.79 -1.58 -9.50
N ARG A 85 12.48 -2.73 -9.58
CA ARG A 85 13.36 -3.03 -10.72
C ARG A 85 12.58 -3.12 -12.04
N LEU A 86 11.38 -3.69 -12.02
CA LEU A 86 10.50 -3.75 -13.18
C LEU A 86 10.01 -2.35 -13.55
N PHE A 87 9.50 -1.59 -12.57
CA PHE A 87 8.97 -0.23 -12.76
C PHE A 87 10.00 0.72 -13.40
N ILE A 88 11.27 0.67 -12.98
CA ILE A 88 12.33 1.55 -13.53
C ILE A 88 12.64 1.24 -15.01
N ARG A 89 12.41 0.00 -15.48
CA ARG A 89 12.79 -0.45 -16.83
C ARG A 89 11.62 -0.48 -17.82
N SER A 90 10.40 -0.50 -17.30
CA SER A 90 9.16 -0.58 -18.07
C SER A 90 8.61 0.80 -18.41
N VAL A 91 7.99 0.91 -19.59
CA VAL A 91 7.17 2.10 -19.91
C VAL A 91 6.00 2.12 -18.93
N VAL A 92 5.70 3.27 -18.34
CA VAL A 92 4.66 3.36 -17.31
C VAL A 92 3.31 2.90 -17.86
N SER A 93 2.80 1.82 -17.28
CA SER A 93 1.44 1.34 -17.46
C SER A 93 0.61 1.49 -16.18
N LYS A 94 -0.69 1.27 -16.31
CA LYS A 94 -1.60 1.19 -15.16
C LYS A 94 -1.24 -0.01 -14.28
N GLU A 95 -0.95 -1.14 -14.90
CA GLU A 95 -0.78 -2.45 -14.27
C GLU A 95 0.45 -2.47 -13.35
N ILE A 96 1.59 -1.93 -13.79
CA ILE A 96 2.79 -1.83 -12.95
C ILE A 96 2.60 -0.83 -11.81
N CYS A 97 1.90 0.28 -12.07
CA CYS A 97 1.57 1.26 -11.04
C CYS A 97 0.66 0.66 -9.96
N GLU A 98 -0.32 -0.16 -10.35
CA GLU A 98 -1.21 -0.85 -9.41
C GLU A 98 -0.45 -1.89 -8.58
N LEU A 99 0.42 -2.70 -9.19
CA LEU A 99 1.28 -3.62 -8.44
C LEU A 99 2.14 -2.88 -7.41
N ARG A 100 2.78 -1.78 -7.82
CA ARG A 100 3.59 -0.94 -6.93
C ARG A 100 2.78 -0.41 -5.73
N LYS A 101 1.56 0.07 -5.98
CA LYS A 101 0.63 0.52 -4.93
C LYS A 101 0.24 -0.62 -3.98
N ILE A 102 -0.07 -1.81 -4.51
CA ILE A 102 -0.44 -2.99 -3.73
C ILE A 102 0.71 -3.39 -2.79
N VAL A 103 1.94 -3.46 -3.30
CA VAL A 103 3.12 -3.81 -2.50
C VAL A 103 3.36 -2.76 -1.40
N ASN A 104 3.35 -1.47 -1.74
CA ASN A 104 3.57 -0.39 -0.77
C ASN A 104 2.48 -0.35 0.31
N THR A 105 1.22 -0.54 -0.07
CA THR A 105 0.11 -0.58 0.90
C THR A 105 0.25 -1.80 1.81
N GLY A 106 0.62 -2.96 1.27
CA GLY A 106 0.92 -4.16 2.06
C GLY A 106 2.04 -3.92 3.07
N TYR A 107 3.09 -3.20 2.69
CA TYR A 107 4.21 -2.84 3.56
C TYR A 107 3.73 -1.99 4.74
N LEU A 108 2.95 -0.94 4.48
CA LEU A 108 2.41 -0.06 5.53
C LEU A 108 1.54 -0.84 6.52
N VAL A 109 0.68 -1.73 6.03
CA VAL A 109 -0.17 -2.58 6.88
C VAL A 109 0.66 -3.52 7.75
N ILE A 110 1.68 -4.18 7.19
CA ILE A 110 2.55 -5.07 7.95
C ILE A 110 3.33 -4.30 9.02
N LYS A 111 3.91 -3.15 8.66
CA LYS A 111 4.68 -2.31 9.58
C LYS A 111 3.83 -1.80 10.74
N GLN A 112 2.65 -1.27 10.43
CA GLN A 112 1.67 -0.86 11.44
C GLN A 112 1.31 -2.05 12.35
N ALA A 113 1.06 -3.23 11.78
CA ALA A 113 0.73 -4.42 12.57
C ALA A 113 1.89 -4.92 13.44
N GLN A 114 3.14 -4.73 13.02
CA GLN A 114 4.32 -5.05 13.83
C GLN A 114 4.52 -4.08 14.98
N GLU A 115 4.24 -2.79 14.76
CA GLU A 115 4.42 -1.74 15.77
C GLU A 115 3.33 -1.77 16.85
N ARG A 116 2.12 -2.21 16.49
CA ARG A 116 1.02 -2.35 17.45
C ARG A 116 1.22 -3.56 18.36
N LYS A 117 1.53 -3.30 19.64
CA LYS A 117 1.76 -4.30 20.69
C LYS A 117 0.55 -4.49 21.62
N GLU A 118 -0.62 -4.67 21.02
CA GLU A 118 -1.89 -4.89 21.71
C GLU A 118 -2.86 -5.61 20.77
N SER A 119 -3.95 -6.16 21.30
CA SER A 119 -5.08 -6.60 20.50
C SER A 119 -6.29 -5.67 20.69
N ARG A 120 -6.79 -5.09 19.60
CA ARG A 120 -7.89 -4.11 19.61
C ARG A 120 -8.71 -4.20 18.32
N GLY A 121 -10.02 -4.41 18.46
CA GLY A 121 -10.93 -4.54 17.32
C GLY A 121 -10.52 -5.68 16.38
N LEU A 122 -10.33 -5.39 15.10
CA LEU A 122 -9.92 -6.37 14.09
C LEU A 122 -8.39 -6.66 14.08
N HIS A 123 -7.62 -5.92 14.87
CA HIS A 123 -6.21 -6.21 15.07
C HIS A 123 -6.05 -7.16 16.26
N TYR A 124 -5.89 -8.45 15.97
CA TYR A 124 -5.60 -9.49 16.97
C TYR A 124 -4.21 -10.10 16.74
N THR A 125 -3.40 -10.13 17.79
CA THR A 125 -2.05 -10.71 17.79
C THR A 125 -1.85 -11.58 19.02
N ILE A 126 -1.39 -12.82 18.81
CA ILE A 126 -1.26 -13.81 19.91
C ILE A 126 -0.13 -13.47 20.88
N ASP A 127 0.86 -12.68 20.43
CA ASP A 127 1.97 -12.25 21.27
C ASP A 127 1.56 -11.13 22.25
N TYR A 128 0.47 -10.43 21.97
CA TYR A 128 -0.08 -9.34 22.80
C TYR A 128 -1.63 -9.44 22.78
N PRO A 129 -2.21 -10.42 23.49
CA PRO A 129 -3.63 -10.76 23.38
C PRO A 129 -4.55 -9.72 24.04
N ASP A 130 -4.02 -8.93 24.96
CA ASP A 130 -4.78 -7.94 25.72
C ASP A 130 -4.75 -6.57 25.04
N LYS A 131 -5.83 -5.80 25.25
CA LYS A 131 -5.90 -4.39 24.87
C LYS A 131 -5.04 -3.58 25.82
N ASN A 132 -4.20 -2.69 25.29
CA ASN A 132 -3.42 -1.78 26.13
C ASN A 132 -4.29 -0.56 26.48
N GLU A 133 -4.61 -0.38 27.77
CA GLU A 133 -5.46 0.73 28.25
C GLU A 133 -4.74 2.08 28.34
N LEU A 134 -3.41 2.11 28.16
CA LEU A 134 -2.58 3.31 28.33
C LEU A 134 -2.12 3.93 26.98
N ALA A 135 -2.64 3.44 25.85
CA ALA A 135 -2.26 3.85 24.49
C ALA A 135 -3.39 4.57 23.74
#